data_AF-A0A932IH23-F1
#
_entry.id   AF-A0A932IH23-F1
#
_cell.length_a   1.000
_cell.length_b   1.000
_cell.length_c   1.000
_cell.angle_alpha   90.00
_cell.angle_beta   90.00
_cell.angle_gamma   90.00
#
_symmetry.space_group_name_H-M   'P 1'
#
loop_
_entity.id
_entity.type
_entity.pdbx_description
1 polymer ?
#
loop_
_entity_poly.entity_id
_entity_poly.type
_entity_poly.pdbx_seq_one_letter_code
_entity_poly.pdbx_strand_id
1 'polypeptide(L)'
;MLLIGPLLLYLFYPYGWHAPFQRLAAYYAYHLRHEHYPVEYFRELFTGPPFPVSYPFVMSGITIPLVVLAPGVLGLAMWAVQGIAATRRAIRRMAPPPRPAIATWLIVLSVLIPPAIIAHPSVPIFGGTKHWMSMMPFFAILAAWVIIEAARQLTTLLPGGRVLAAVMIAVATVLPTMETASTHPYGHTYYNELVGGHQGGARLGMPRTFWGGDARALLPILNEKATIGASVFTHRMNLDSFRAYQTDGLLRGDLRFAADLRRADWALINHQREYQDAEYKVWALTGNKRPAASLMFDGVPIVSLYALRPPR
;
A
#
# COMPACT_ATOMS: atom_id res chain seq x y z
N MET A 1 13.27 9.42 -24.14
CA MET A 1 13.14 9.35 -22.66
C MET A 1 14.03 10.35 -21.95
N LEU A 2 15.31 10.50 -22.30
CA LEU A 2 16.25 11.43 -21.64
C LEU A 2 15.82 12.92 -21.65
N LEU A 3 15.04 13.36 -22.64
CA LEU A 3 14.51 14.74 -22.69
C LEU A 3 13.07 14.82 -22.14
N ILE A 4 12.24 13.85 -22.51
CA ILE A 4 10.82 13.82 -22.13
C ILE A 4 10.65 13.65 -20.62
N GLY A 5 11.45 12.77 -19.98
CA GLY A 5 11.35 12.53 -18.53
C GLY A 5 11.60 13.79 -17.70
N PRO A 6 12.73 14.49 -17.86
CA PRO A 6 12.99 15.75 -17.18
C PRO A 6 11.97 16.84 -17.50
N LEU A 7 11.49 16.92 -18.75
CA LEU A 7 10.45 17.87 -19.14
C LEU A 7 9.15 17.60 -18.39
N LEU A 8 8.70 16.33 -18.33
CA LEU A 8 7.51 15.94 -17.57
C LEU A 8 7.71 16.20 -16.07
N LEU A 9 8.86 15.84 -15.51
CA LEU A 9 9.17 16.12 -14.11
C LEU A 9 9.04 17.62 -13.83
N TYR A 10 9.60 18.48 -14.67
CA TYR A 10 9.49 19.93 -14.50
C TYR A 10 8.03 20.40 -14.63
N LEU A 11 7.32 20.00 -15.69
CA LEU A 11 5.93 20.41 -15.93
C LEU A 11 4.96 19.97 -14.82
N PHE A 12 5.19 18.80 -14.21
CA PHE A 12 4.31 18.23 -13.18
C PHE A 12 4.85 18.40 -11.75
N TYR A 13 5.92 19.17 -11.55
CA TYR A 13 6.44 19.51 -10.22
C TYR A 13 6.41 21.03 -10.00
N PRO A 14 5.24 21.62 -9.63
CA PRO A 14 5.10 23.06 -9.43
C PRO A 14 6.05 23.64 -8.40
N TYR A 15 6.43 22.82 -7.42
CA TYR A 15 7.47 23.17 -6.47
C TYR A 15 8.79 23.48 -7.20
N GLY A 16 9.16 22.78 -8.27
CA GLY A 16 10.37 23.07 -9.03
C GLY A 16 10.38 24.39 -9.82
N TRP A 17 9.24 24.99 -10.16
CA TRP A 17 9.17 26.01 -11.23
C TRP A 17 9.97 27.28 -10.96
N HIS A 18 9.91 27.81 -9.75
CA HIS A 18 10.55 29.10 -9.44
C HIS A 18 12.06 28.98 -9.13
N ALA A 19 12.54 27.78 -8.86
CA ALA A 19 13.89 27.53 -8.35
C ALA A 19 14.38 26.11 -8.70
N PRO A 20 14.38 25.70 -9.98
CA PRO A 20 14.46 24.28 -10.37
C PRO A 20 15.70 23.57 -9.84
N PHE A 21 16.88 24.17 -10.01
CA PHE A 21 18.13 23.55 -9.55
C PHE A 21 18.23 23.49 -8.03
N GLN A 22 17.79 24.53 -7.32
CA GLN A 22 17.83 24.59 -5.85
C GLN A 22 16.83 23.60 -5.24
N ARG A 23 15.61 23.52 -5.77
CA ARG A 23 14.56 22.60 -5.31
C ARG A 23 14.93 21.15 -5.64
N LEU A 24 15.57 20.91 -6.79
CA LEU A 24 16.12 19.60 -7.14
C LEU A 24 17.28 19.19 -6.20
N ALA A 25 18.20 20.11 -5.91
CA ALA A 25 19.27 19.86 -4.95
C ALA A 25 18.72 19.58 -3.54
N ALA A 26 17.71 20.34 -3.09
CA ALA A 26 17.04 20.12 -1.81
C ALA A 26 16.32 18.76 -1.78
N TYR A 27 15.66 18.38 -2.87
CA TYR A 27 15.05 17.06 -3.03
C TYR A 27 16.09 15.95 -2.82
N TYR A 28 17.22 15.99 -3.52
CA TYR A 28 18.27 14.98 -3.33
C TYR A 28 18.89 15.04 -1.93
N ALA A 29 19.18 16.23 -1.40
CA ALA A 29 19.76 16.36 -0.05
C ALA A 29 18.87 15.74 1.03
N TYR A 30 17.55 15.90 0.91
CA TYR A 30 16.56 15.26 1.79
C TYR A 30 16.50 13.74 1.56
N HIS A 31 16.36 13.29 0.32
CA HIS A 31 16.23 11.86 -0.01
C HIS A 31 17.55 11.08 0.11
N LEU A 32 18.69 11.72 0.32
CA LEU A 32 19.93 11.04 0.68
C LEU A 32 20.05 10.81 2.20
N ARG A 33 19.17 11.41 3.01
CA ARG A 33 19.14 11.31 4.48
C ARG A 33 17.74 10.93 4.93
N HIS A 34 17.31 9.72 4.57
CA HIS A 34 15.95 9.27 4.86
C HIS A 34 15.72 9.02 6.35
N GLU A 35 14.52 9.38 6.80
CA GLU A 35 13.99 8.93 8.07
C GLU A 35 13.56 7.45 8.00
N HIS A 36 13.84 6.70 9.06
CA HIS A 36 13.38 5.34 9.21
C HIS A 36 12.01 5.33 9.89
N TYR A 37 11.03 4.68 9.27
CA TYR A 37 9.75 4.42 9.91
C TYR A 37 9.71 2.95 10.33
N PRO A 38 9.14 2.64 11.51
CA PRO A 38 8.90 1.27 11.90
C PRO A 38 8.02 0.54 10.89
N VAL A 39 8.35 -0.72 10.61
CA VAL A 39 7.53 -1.61 9.80
C VAL A 39 7.40 -2.96 10.49
N GLU A 40 6.16 -3.42 10.65
CA GLU A 40 5.88 -4.76 11.13
C GLU A 40 5.96 -5.75 9.95
N TYR A 41 6.63 -6.88 10.16
CA TYR A 41 6.74 -7.95 9.18
C TYR A 41 6.91 -9.28 9.91
N PHE A 42 5.94 -10.18 9.76
CA PHE A 42 5.90 -11.45 10.50
C PHE A 42 6.05 -11.31 12.03
N ARG A 43 5.33 -10.35 12.64
CA ARG A 43 5.37 -10.01 14.08
C ARG A 43 6.69 -9.38 14.56
N GLU A 44 7.69 -9.28 13.70
CA GLU A 44 8.92 -8.57 13.98
C GLU A 44 8.77 -7.10 13.59
N LEU A 45 9.23 -6.20 14.45
CA LEU A 45 9.18 -4.76 14.21
C LEU A 45 10.56 -4.25 13.83
N PHE A 46 10.71 -3.87 12.57
CA PHE A 46 11.94 -3.28 12.04
C PHE A 46 11.88 -1.76 12.18
N THR A 47 12.74 -1.19 13.03
CA THR A 47 12.86 0.27 13.24
C THR A 47 14.06 0.89 12.51
N GLY A 48 14.90 0.05 11.89
CA GLY A 48 16.09 0.45 11.14
C GLY A 48 16.66 -0.72 10.36
N PRO A 49 17.71 -0.49 9.54
CA PRO A 49 18.38 -1.54 8.79
C PRO A 49 19.13 -2.53 9.71
N PRO A 50 19.37 -3.77 9.26
CA PRO A 50 19.03 -4.31 7.94
C PRO A 50 17.55 -4.68 7.82
N PHE A 51 16.90 -4.22 6.75
CA PHE A 51 15.55 -4.63 6.38
C PHE A 51 15.55 -5.97 5.65
N PRO A 52 14.48 -6.78 5.76
CA PRO A 52 14.40 -8.08 5.10
C PRO A 52 14.41 -7.96 3.57
N VAL A 53 15.37 -8.61 2.92
CA VAL A 53 15.44 -8.72 1.45
C VAL A 53 14.15 -9.29 0.86
N SER A 54 13.48 -10.17 1.60
CA SER A 54 12.23 -10.81 1.19
C SER A 54 11.02 -9.86 1.20
N TYR A 55 11.09 -8.72 1.89
CA TYR A 55 9.94 -7.85 2.13
C TYR A 55 9.17 -7.47 0.86
N PRO A 56 9.78 -6.86 -0.18
CA PRO A 56 9.02 -6.44 -1.36
C PRO A 56 8.44 -7.63 -2.14
N PHE A 57 9.11 -8.79 -2.13
CA PHE A 57 8.66 -9.99 -2.85
C PHE A 57 7.50 -10.68 -2.11
N VAL A 58 7.62 -10.87 -0.80
CA VAL A 58 6.57 -11.47 0.01
C VAL A 58 5.36 -10.55 0.05
N MET A 59 5.54 -9.25 0.31
CA MET A 59 4.44 -8.30 0.30
C MET A 59 3.71 -8.29 -1.05
N SER A 60 4.42 -8.34 -2.18
CA SER A 60 3.78 -8.50 -3.49
C SER A 60 3.02 -9.81 -3.61
N GLY A 61 3.60 -10.91 -3.13
CA GLY A 61 2.97 -12.23 -3.14
C GLY A 61 1.73 -12.35 -2.27
N ILE A 62 1.56 -11.47 -1.27
CA ILE A 62 0.42 -11.52 -0.33
C ILE A 62 -0.53 -10.33 -0.43
N THR A 63 -0.26 -9.34 -1.28
CA THR A 63 -1.14 -8.14 -1.43
C THR A 63 -1.63 -7.93 -2.86
N ILE A 64 -1.18 -8.73 -3.82
CA ILE A 64 -1.73 -8.74 -5.18
C ILE A 64 -2.79 -9.83 -5.27
N PRO A 65 -4.03 -9.54 -5.74
CA PRO A 65 -5.08 -10.55 -5.91
C PRO A 65 -4.58 -11.76 -6.70
N LEU A 66 -4.94 -12.97 -6.29
CA LEU A 66 -4.36 -14.20 -6.85
C LEU A 66 -4.61 -14.34 -8.35
N VAL A 67 -5.77 -13.87 -8.82
CA VAL A 67 -6.15 -13.84 -10.25
C VAL A 67 -5.27 -12.91 -11.10
N VAL A 68 -4.52 -12.00 -10.48
CA VAL A 68 -3.49 -11.17 -11.13
C VAL A 68 -2.10 -11.73 -10.86
N LEU A 69 -1.83 -12.15 -9.62
CA LEU A 69 -0.54 -12.67 -9.18
C LEU A 69 -0.10 -13.89 -9.99
N ALA A 70 -0.96 -14.91 -10.09
CA ALA A 70 -0.62 -16.17 -10.76
C ALA A 70 -0.29 -15.98 -12.26
N PRO A 71 -1.16 -15.36 -13.09
CA PRO A 71 -0.82 -15.12 -14.48
C PRO A 71 0.31 -14.09 -14.64
N GLY A 72 0.46 -13.13 -13.73
CA GLY A 72 1.56 -12.16 -13.76
C GLY A 72 2.94 -12.81 -13.55
N VAL A 73 3.05 -13.71 -12.57
CA VAL A 73 4.26 -14.51 -12.32
C VAL A 73 4.56 -15.43 -13.52
N LEU A 74 3.54 -16.10 -14.06
CA LEU A 74 3.69 -16.94 -15.25
C LEU A 74 4.17 -16.12 -16.46
N GLY A 75 3.55 -14.96 -16.70
CA GLY A 75 3.92 -14.05 -17.77
C GLY A 75 5.35 -13.54 -17.63
N LEU A 76 5.75 -13.16 -16.42
CA LEU A 76 7.12 -12.76 -16.10
C LEU A 76 8.13 -13.87 -16.40
N ALA A 77 7.85 -15.11 -15.97
CA ALA A 77 8.71 -16.25 -16.24
C ALA A 77 8.83 -16.52 -17.75
N MET A 78 7.70 -16.55 -18.47
CA MET A 78 7.67 -16.80 -19.91
C MET A 78 8.43 -15.71 -20.68
N TRP A 79 8.22 -14.44 -20.36
CA TRP A 79 8.88 -13.32 -21.02
C TRP A 79 10.38 -13.27 -20.69
N ALA A 80 10.77 -13.58 -19.45
CA ALA A 80 12.18 -13.68 -19.09
C ALA A 80 12.87 -14.80 -19.89
N VAL A 81 12.26 -15.98 -20.00
CA VAL A 81 12.80 -17.09 -20.81
C VAL A 81 12.92 -16.71 -22.29
N GLN A 82 11.89 -16.06 -22.85
CA GLN A 82 11.92 -15.56 -24.23
C GLN A 82 13.02 -14.51 -24.45
N GLY A 83 13.18 -13.59 -23.50
CA GLY A 83 14.24 -12.58 -23.50
C GLY A 83 15.62 -13.21 -23.47
N ILE A 84 15.86 -14.18 -22.58
CA ILE A 84 17.12 -14.93 -22.48
C ILE A 84 17.41 -15.68 -23.78
N ALA A 85 16.42 -16.39 -24.33
CA ALA A 85 16.57 -17.14 -25.57
C ALA A 85 16.87 -16.22 -26.77
N ALA A 86 16.21 -15.06 -26.85
CA ALA A 86 16.48 -14.06 -27.88
C ALA A 86 17.89 -13.45 -27.75
N THR A 87 18.30 -13.08 -26.54
CA THR A 87 19.65 -12.58 -26.26
C THR A 87 20.72 -13.62 -26.61
N ARG A 88 20.53 -14.88 -26.21
CA ARG A 88 21.46 -15.98 -26.54
C ARG A 88 21.58 -16.19 -28.05
N ARG A 89 20.47 -16.12 -28.80
CA ARG A 89 20.47 -16.22 -30.27
C ARG A 89 21.21 -15.05 -30.92
N ALA A 90 21.03 -13.83 -30.41
CA ALA A 90 21.72 -12.64 -30.92
C ALA A 90 23.24 -12.74 -30.71
N ILE A 91 23.68 -13.13 -29.50
CA ILE A 91 25.09 -13.37 -29.17
C ILE A 91 25.70 -14.44 -30.08
N ARG A 92 25.03 -15.59 -30.24
CA ARG A 92 25.51 -16.69 -31.12
C ARG A 92 25.65 -16.26 -32.58
N ARG A 93 24.85 -15.30 -33.03
CA ARG A 93 24.88 -14.78 -34.41
C ARG A 93 25.76 -13.54 -34.56
N MET A 94 26.43 -13.08 -33.50
CA MET A 94 27.18 -11.82 -33.46
C MET A 94 26.37 -10.64 -34.02
N ALA A 95 25.05 -10.63 -33.74
CA ALA A 95 24.11 -9.65 -34.24
C ALA A 95 23.47 -8.87 -33.08
N PRO A 96 23.04 -7.61 -33.29
CA PRO A 96 22.32 -6.87 -32.27
C PRO A 96 21.01 -7.59 -31.89
N PRO A 97 20.57 -7.51 -30.62
CA PRO A 97 19.30 -8.09 -30.22
C PRO A 97 18.15 -7.46 -31.02
N PRO A 98 17.20 -8.26 -31.51
CA PRO A 98 16.10 -7.73 -32.29
C PRO A 98 15.23 -6.84 -31.40
N ARG A 99 14.61 -5.79 -31.98
CA ARG A 99 13.76 -4.84 -31.24
C ARG A 99 12.74 -5.49 -30.29
N PRO A 100 12.06 -6.60 -30.64
CA PRO A 100 11.18 -7.31 -29.71
C PRO A 100 11.87 -7.80 -28.45
N ALA A 101 13.12 -8.28 -28.53
CA ALA A 101 13.88 -8.73 -27.36
C ALA A 101 14.19 -7.57 -26.41
N ILE A 102 14.49 -6.39 -26.95
CA ILE A 102 14.70 -5.17 -26.16
C ILE A 102 13.39 -4.80 -25.45
N ALA A 103 12.26 -4.80 -26.17
CA ALA A 103 10.96 -4.52 -25.58
C ALA A 103 10.58 -5.51 -24.46
N THR A 104 10.83 -6.82 -24.66
CA THR A 104 10.65 -7.84 -23.63
C THR A 104 11.45 -7.53 -22.38
N TRP A 105 12.74 -7.21 -22.51
CA TRP A 105 13.57 -6.86 -21.36
C TRP A 105 13.15 -5.57 -20.68
N LEU A 106 12.68 -4.56 -21.42
CA LEU A 106 12.16 -3.34 -20.82
C LEU A 106 10.96 -3.63 -19.90
N ILE A 107 10.02 -4.48 -20.31
CA ILE A 107 8.87 -4.87 -19.48
C ILE A 107 9.34 -5.70 -18.27
N VAL A 108 10.16 -6.72 -18.48
CA VAL A 108 10.66 -7.60 -17.42
C VAL A 108 11.45 -6.80 -16.37
N LEU A 109 12.34 -5.92 -16.80
CA LEU A 109 13.14 -5.09 -15.90
C LEU A 109 12.28 -4.04 -15.19
N SER A 110 11.24 -3.51 -15.83
CA SER A 110 10.31 -2.58 -15.17
C SER A 110 9.50 -3.26 -14.05
N VAL A 111 9.32 -4.59 -14.12
CA VAL A 111 8.74 -5.37 -13.01
C VAL A 111 9.76 -5.66 -11.92
N LEU A 112 10.99 -6.03 -12.29
CA LEU A 112 11.98 -6.55 -11.34
C LEU A 112 12.80 -5.47 -10.63
N ILE A 113 13.14 -4.36 -11.30
CA ILE A 113 14.02 -3.33 -10.74
C ILE A 113 13.41 -2.65 -9.51
N PRO A 114 12.14 -2.18 -9.53
CA PRO A 114 11.57 -1.51 -8.35
C PRO A 114 11.64 -2.35 -7.07
N PRO A 115 11.13 -3.60 -7.02
CA PRO A 115 11.26 -4.41 -5.80
C PRO A 115 12.71 -4.81 -5.50
N ALA A 116 13.59 -4.98 -6.50
CA ALA A 116 15.00 -5.30 -6.27
C ALA A 116 15.77 -4.17 -5.57
N ILE A 117 15.46 -2.90 -5.89
CA ILE A 117 16.04 -1.74 -5.18
C ILE A 117 15.61 -1.76 -3.71
N ILE A 118 14.31 -1.98 -3.45
CA ILE A 118 13.77 -2.02 -2.09
C ILE A 118 14.26 -3.24 -1.30
N ALA A 119 14.61 -4.33 -1.98
CA ALA A 119 15.15 -5.53 -1.35
C ALA A 119 16.57 -5.32 -0.79
N HIS A 120 17.24 -4.20 -1.08
CA HIS A 120 18.54 -3.91 -0.49
C HIS A 120 18.40 -3.62 1.03
N PRO A 121 19.12 -4.31 1.93
CA PRO A 121 18.90 -4.23 3.38
C PRO A 121 19.03 -2.84 4.00
N SER A 122 19.78 -1.93 3.37
CA SER A 122 19.94 -0.55 3.84
C SER A 122 18.86 0.42 3.34
N VAL A 123 17.99 0.01 2.41
CA VAL A 123 16.96 0.88 1.85
C VAL A 123 15.77 0.93 2.80
N PRO A 124 15.38 2.12 3.30
CA PRO A 124 14.27 2.25 4.23
C PRO A 124 12.94 1.78 3.63
N ILE A 125 12.17 1.08 4.44
CA ILE A 125 10.83 0.62 4.11
C ILE A 125 9.83 1.38 4.97
N PHE A 126 8.79 1.94 4.35
CA PHE A 126 7.72 2.62 5.08
C PHE A 126 6.44 2.64 4.26
N GLY A 127 5.28 2.48 4.89
CA GLY A 127 3.99 2.54 4.21
C GLY A 127 3.70 1.39 3.25
N GLY A 128 4.16 0.17 3.57
CA GLY A 128 3.83 -1.04 2.84
C GLY A 128 4.41 -1.06 1.42
N THR A 129 3.55 -1.27 0.43
CA THR A 129 3.95 -1.58 -0.96
C THR A 129 4.27 -0.37 -1.84
N LYS A 130 4.01 0.84 -1.36
CA LYS A 130 4.06 2.08 -2.17
C LYS A 130 5.39 2.30 -2.91
N HIS A 131 6.49 1.84 -2.33
CA HIS A 131 7.84 2.08 -2.85
C HIS A 131 8.14 1.39 -4.18
N TRP A 132 7.43 0.31 -4.50
CA TRP A 132 7.61 -0.44 -5.75
C TRP A 132 6.33 -0.56 -6.56
N MET A 133 5.27 0.19 -6.23
CA MET A 133 4.01 0.20 -6.98
C MET A 133 4.19 0.57 -8.46
N SER A 134 5.28 1.24 -8.82
CA SER A 134 5.65 1.51 -10.23
C SER A 134 5.84 0.24 -11.06
N MET A 135 6.04 -0.94 -10.43
CA MET A 135 6.07 -2.23 -11.12
C MET A 135 4.68 -2.68 -11.62
N MET A 136 3.61 -2.25 -10.95
CA MET A 136 2.27 -2.84 -11.10
C MET A 136 1.68 -2.73 -12.52
N PRO A 137 1.82 -1.62 -13.26
CA PRO A 137 1.32 -1.55 -14.63
C PRO A 137 1.97 -2.59 -15.54
N PHE A 138 3.29 -2.81 -15.40
CA PHE A 138 4.03 -3.79 -16.21
C PHE A 138 3.69 -5.22 -15.80
N PHE A 139 3.52 -5.46 -14.50
CA PHE A 139 3.08 -6.76 -13.99
C PHE A 139 1.66 -7.10 -14.47
N ALA A 140 0.75 -6.12 -14.48
CA ALA A 140 -0.61 -6.27 -15.02
C ALA A 140 -0.63 -6.56 -16.53
N ILE A 141 0.28 -5.96 -17.31
CA ILE A 141 0.45 -6.29 -18.74
C ILE A 141 0.82 -7.76 -18.93
N LEU A 142 1.77 -8.28 -18.13
CA LEU A 142 2.18 -9.68 -18.20
C LEU A 142 1.05 -10.63 -17.79
N ALA A 143 0.30 -10.30 -16.73
CA ALA A 143 -0.89 -11.03 -16.32
C ALA A 143 -1.96 -11.06 -17.42
N ALA A 144 -2.30 -9.89 -17.97
CA ALA A 144 -3.29 -9.77 -19.04
C ALA A 144 -2.86 -10.55 -20.29
N TRP A 145 -1.57 -10.51 -20.65
CA TRP A 145 -1.05 -11.27 -21.79
C TRP A 145 -1.28 -12.78 -21.62
N VAL A 146 -0.99 -13.35 -20.45
CA VAL A 146 -1.24 -14.76 -20.16
C VAL A 146 -2.72 -15.09 -20.25
N ILE A 147 -3.58 -14.26 -19.65
CA ILE A 147 -5.03 -14.47 -19.65
C ILE A 147 -5.58 -14.45 -21.08
N ILE A 148 -5.15 -13.48 -21.90
CA ILE A 148 -5.58 -13.35 -23.30
C ILE A 148 -5.11 -14.55 -24.14
N GLU A 149 -3.88 -15.01 -23.94
CA GLU A 149 -3.35 -16.17 -24.65
C GLU A 149 -4.12 -17.44 -24.29
N ALA A 150 -4.37 -17.65 -23.00
CA ALA A 150 -5.18 -18.77 -22.51
C ALA A 150 -6.62 -18.71 -23.07
N ALA A 151 -7.25 -17.53 -23.02
CA ALA A 151 -8.58 -17.31 -23.58
C ALA A 151 -8.63 -17.63 -25.09
N ARG A 152 -7.60 -17.24 -25.86
CA ARG A 152 -7.51 -17.57 -27.28
C ARG A 152 -7.44 -19.08 -27.49
N GLN A 153 -6.58 -19.77 -26.74
CA GLN A 153 -6.46 -21.23 -26.83
C GLN A 153 -7.77 -21.94 -26.48
N LEU A 154 -8.49 -21.49 -25.44
CA LEU A 154 -9.81 -22.02 -25.11
C LEU A 154 -10.76 -21.91 -26.29
N THR A 155 -10.82 -20.74 -26.94
CA THR A 155 -11.73 -20.50 -28.07
C THR A 155 -11.43 -21.38 -29.29
N THR A 156 -10.19 -21.86 -29.44
CA THR A 156 -9.77 -22.71 -30.57
C THR A 156 -9.87 -24.20 -30.26
N LEU A 157 -9.60 -24.61 -29.01
CA LEU A 157 -9.39 -26.02 -28.66
C LEU A 157 -10.65 -26.70 -28.12
N LEU A 158 -11.60 -25.95 -27.56
CA LEU A 158 -12.74 -26.52 -26.84
C LEU A 158 -14.08 -26.11 -27.46
N PRO A 159 -15.04 -27.04 -27.64
CA PRO A 159 -16.43 -26.71 -27.84
C PRO A 159 -16.93 -25.85 -26.66
N GLY A 160 -17.52 -24.68 -26.94
CA GLY A 160 -17.91 -23.72 -25.91
C GLY A 160 -16.78 -22.83 -25.37
N GLY A 161 -15.57 -22.91 -25.94
CA GLY A 161 -14.40 -22.15 -25.51
C GLY A 161 -14.58 -20.63 -25.44
N ARG A 162 -15.48 -20.06 -26.25
CA ARG A 162 -15.84 -18.62 -26.17
C ARG A 162 -16.47 -18.25 -24.83
N VAL A 163 -17.34 -19.11 -24.29
CA VAL A 163 -17.98 -18.88 -22.98
C VAL A 163 -16.94 -19.00 -21.88
N LEU A 164 -16.09 -20.03 -21.92
CA LEU A 164 -15.01 -20.20 -20.94
C LEU A 164 -14.02 -19.02 -20.95
N ALA A 165 -13.64 -18.54 -22.14
CA ALA A 165 -12.81 -17.36 -22.29
C ALA A 165 -13.46 -16.10 -21.70
N ALA A 166 -14.76 -15.89 -21.96
CA ALA A 166 -15.51 -14.77 -21.40
C ALA A 166 -15.58 -14.86 -19.87
N VAL A 167 -15.85 -16.04 -19.31
CA VAL A 167 -15.87 -16.28 -17.85
C VAL A 167 -14.49 -16.01 -17.24
N MET A 168 -13.41 -16.48 -17.87
CA MET A 168 -12.04 -16.24 -17.39
C MET A 168 -11.72 -14.74 -17.33
N ILE A 169 -12.05 -13.99 -18.39
CA ILE A 169 -11.83 -12.54 -18.44
C ILE A 169 -12.71 -11.83 -17.41
N ALA A 170 -13.97 -12.26 -17.25
CA ALA A 170 -14.88 -11.72 -16.25
C ALA A 170 -14.33 -11.96 -14.84
N VAL A 171 -13.87 -13.17 -14.51
CA VAL A 171 -13.27 -13.49 -13.21
C VAL A 171 -12.02 -12.64 -12.95
N ALA A 172 -11.14 -12.50 -13.95
CA ALA A 172 -9.91 -11.71 -13.83
C ALA A 172 -10.13 -10.20 -13.64
N THR A 173 -11.33 -9.69 -13.97
CA THR A 173 -11.66 -8.26 -13.88
C THR A 173 -12.64 -7.96 -12.74
N VAL A 174 -13.67 -8.77 -12.57
CA VAL A 174 -14.72 -8.59 -11.56
C VAL A 174 -14.19 -8.86 -10.16
N LEU A 175 -13.43 -9.94 -9.93
CA LEU A 175 -12.96 -10.25 -8.57
C LEU A 175 -12.05 -9.15 -8.00
N PRO A 176 -10.99 -8.68 -8.69
CA PRO A 176 -10.16 -7.59 -8.16
C PRO A 176 -10.93 -6.28 -7.99
N THR A 177 -11.93 -6.03 -8.84
CA THR A 177 -12.81 -4.86 -8.72
C THR A 177 -13.67 -4.95 -7.46
N MET A 178 -14.23 -6.13 -7.18
CA MET A 178 -15.01 -6.37 -5.95
C MET A 178 -14.14 -6.23 -4.71
N GLU A 179 -12.92 -6.77 -4.71
CA GLU A 179 -11.97 -6.63 -3.59
C GLU A 179 -11.56 -5.17 -3.36
N THR A 180 -11.33 -4.41 -4.44
CA THR A 180 -11.03 -2.98 -4.35
C THR A 180 -12.22 -2.21 -3.78
N ALA A 181 -13.44 -2.53 -4.22
CA ALA A 181 -14.66 -1.87 -3.77
C ALA A 181 -14.99 -2.21 -2.31
N SER A 182 -14.84 -3.47 -1.90
CA SER A 182 -15.11 -3.92 -0.53
C SER A 182 -14.12 -3.33 0.47
N THR A 183 -12.86 -3.17 0.06
CA THR A 183 -11.80 -2.68 0.94
C THR A 183 -11.67 -1.15 0.92
N HIS A 184 -12.26 -0.44 -0.05
CA HIS A 184 -12.18 1.02 -0.10
C HIS A 184 -12.89 1.70 1.10
N PRO A 185 -12.29 2.73 1.74
CA PRO A 185 -11.00 3.37 1.42
C PRO A 185 -9.78 2.76 2.13
N TYR A 186 -9.94 1.64 2.82
CA TYR A 186 -8.95 0.97 3.67
C TYR A 186 -8.03 0.00 2.94
N GLY A 187 -7.72 0.21 1.66
CA GLY A 187 -6.93 -0.72 0.84
C GLY A 187 -5.56 -1.14 1.45
N HIS A 188 -5.04 -0.37 2.41
CA HIS A 188 -3.85 -0.70 3.18
C HIS A 188 -4.01 -1.88 4.14
N THR A 189 -5.24 -2.31 4.42
CA THR A 189 -5.56 -3.47 5.27
C THR A 189 -5.57 -4.78 4.48
N TYR A 190 -5.59 -4.72 3.15
CA TYR A 190 -5.81 -5.85 2.26
C TYR A 190 -4.66 -6.86 2.27
N TYR A 191 -5.02 -8.15 2.35
CA TYR A 191 -4.15 -9.28 2.04
C TYR A 191 -4.93 -10.25 1.14
N ASN A 192 -4.24 -10.89 0.21
CA ASN A 192 -4.85 -11.72 -0.80
C ASN A 192 -5.31 -13.08 -0.26
N GLU A 193 -5.84 -13.88 -1.18
CA GLU A 193 -6.46 -15.17 -0.93
C GLU A 193 -5.47 -16.21 -0.37
N LEU A 194 -4.16 -16.08 -0.63
CA LEU A 194 -3.13 -16.98 -0.10
C LEU A 194 -2.95 -16.82 1.41
N VAL A 195 -3.22 -15.62 1.92
CA VAL A 195 -3.09 -15.30 3.35
C VAL A 195 -4.42 -15.47 4.08
N GLY A 196 -5.54 -15.40 3.37
CA GLY A 196 -6.88 -15.49 3.96
C GLY A 196 -7.43 -14.13 4.37
N GLY A 197 -7.12 -13.09 3.58
CA GLY A 197 -7.67 -11.76 3.82
C GLY A 197 -7.05 -11.04 5.03
N HIS A 198 -7.78 -10.03 5.50
CA HIS A 198 -7.43 -9.17 6.63
C HIS A 198 -7.04 -9.95 7.89
N GLN A 199 -7.83 -10.97 8.24
CA GLN A 199 -7.57 -11.83 9.41
C GLN A 199 -6.26 -12.59 9.27
N GLY A 200 -5.98 -13.09 8.06
CA GLY A 200 -4.73 -13.76 7.74
C GLY A 200 -3.52 -12.86 7.94
N GLY A 201 -3.57 -11.64 7.39
CA GLY A 201 -2.51 -10.65 7.56
C GLY A 201 -2.26 -10.33 9.04
N ALA A 202 -3.34 -10.10 9.80
CA ALA A 202 -3.25 -9.87 11.24
C ALA A 202 -2.67 -11.09 12.00
N ARG A 203 -3.06 -12.32 11.64
CA ARG A 203 -2.53 -13.55 12.25
C ARG A 203 -1.03 -13.72 11.98
N LEU A 204 -0.59 -13.41 10.77
CA LEU A 204 0.81 -13.42 10.38
C LEU A 204 1.62 -12.32 11.05
N GLY A 205 0.98 -11.29 11.64
CA GLY A 205 1.67 -10.13 12.19
C GLY A 205 2.18 -9.22 11.09
N MET A 206 1.33 -8.94 10.11
CA MET A 206 1.56 -7.93 9.10
C MET A 206 0.83 -6.62 9.49
N PRO A 207 1.25 -5.46 8.95
CA PRO A 207 0.66 -4.18 9.30
C PRO A 207 -0.84 -4.14 9.03
N ARG A 208 -1.62 -3.63 9.99
CA ARG A 208 -3.07 -3.49 9.85
C ARG A 208 -3.47 -2.19 9.16
N THR A 209 -2.68 -1.15 9.33
CA THR A 209 -2.98 0.21 8.84
C THR A 209 -1.70 1.01 8.71
N PHE A 210 -1.78 2.15 8.00
CA PHE A 210 -0.72 3.12 7.87
C PHE A 210 -1.22 4.56 8.11
N TRP A 211 -0.53 5.30 9.00
CA TRP A 211 -0.59 6.77 9.10
C TRP A 211 -1.96 7.42 9.42
N GLY A 212 -2.87 6.69 10.06
CA GLY A 212 -3.98 7.29 10.80
C GLY A 212 -5.17 7.79 10.00
N GLY A 213 -5.15 7.70 8.66
CA GLY A 213 -6.28 8.10 7.80
C GLY A 213 -7.57 7.34 8.10
N ASP A 214 -7.45 6.10 8.60
CA ASP A 214 -8.58 5.24 8.94
C ASP A 214 -9.42 5.77 10.10
N ALA A 215 -8.84 6.65 10.94
CA ALA A 215 -9.57 7.31 12.03
C ALA A 215 -10.73 8.18 11.52
N ARG A 216 -10.73 8.55 10.22
CA ARG A 216 -11.83 9.22 9.54
C ARG A 216 -13.18 8.52 9.76
N ALA A 217 -13.18 7.18 9.81
CA ALA A 217 -14.39 6.38 9.99
C ALA A 217 -15.12 6.65 11.32
N LEU A 218 -14.37 7.10 12.34
CA LEU A 218 -14.88 7.29 13.70
C LEU A 218 -15.22 8.75 14.02
N LEU A 219 -14.96 9.69 13.08
CA LEU A 219 -15.28 11.10 13.28
C LEU A 219 -16.79 11.36 13.48
N PRO A 220 -17.73 10.71 12.78
CA PRO A 220 -19.16 10.92 13.02
C PRO A 220 -19.56 10.55 14.46
N ILE A 221 -19.06 9.42 14.97
CA ILE A 221 -19.33 8.96 16.34
C ILE A 221 -18.68 9.91 17.36
N LEU A 222 -17.47 10.38 17.08
CA LEU A 222 -16.80 11.38 17.91
C LEU A 222 -17.60 12.69 17.94
N ASN A 223 -18.10 13.17 16.79
CA ASN A 223 -18.91 14.39 16.70
C ASN A 223 -20.20 14.30 17.52
N GLU A 224 -20.85 13.13 17.49
CA GLU A 224 -22.09 12.86 18.22
C GLU A 224 -21.86 12.78 19.73
N LYS A 225 -20.83 12.05 20.17
CA LYS A 225 -20.64 11.72 21.59
C LYS A 225 -19.79 12.73 22.37
N ALA A 226 -18.94 13.49 21.69
CA ALA A 226 -18.06 14.43 22.37
C ALA A 226 -18.82 15.66 22.89
N THR A 227 -18.50 16.09 24.11
CA THR A 227 -19.01 17.35 24.67
C THR A 227 -18.47 18.56 23.90
N ILE A 228 -19.11 19.71 24.06
CA ILE A 228 -18.64 20.96 23.44
C ILE A 228 -17.25 21.31 23.95
N GLY A 229 -16.32 21.60 23.03
CA GLY A 229 -14.95 21.99 23.34
C GLY A 229 -14.04 20.82 23.75
N ALA A 230 -14.50 19.57 23.60
CA ALA A 230 -13.74 18.40 24.01
C ALA A 230 -12.40 18.30 23.29
N SER A 231 -11.40 17.83 24.03
CA SER A 231 -10.04 17.62 23.55
C SER A 231 -9.84 16.20 23.06
N VAL A 232 -9.18 16.03 21.91
CA VAL A 232 -9.06 14.75 21.20
C VAL A 232 -7.59 14.44 20.96
N PHE A 233 -7.12 13.33 21.53
CA PHE A 233 -5.84 12.73 21.20
C PHE A 233 -5.99 11.86 19.95
N THR A 234 -5.19 12.13 18.92
CA THR A 234 -5.44 11.64 17.57
C THR A 234 -4.44 10.57 17.11
N HIS A 235 -3.55 10.14 18.02
CA HIS A 235 -2.48 9.16 17.88
C HIS A 235 -1.59 9.32 16.63
N ARG A 236 -2.12 9.08 15.42
CA ARG A 236 -1.40 9.13 14.14
C ARG A 236 -1.89 10.20 13.17
N MET A 237 -2.98 10.88 13.49
CA MET A 237 -3.42 12.06 12.74
C MET A 237 -2.77 13.31 13.34
N ASN A 238 -2.03 14.07 12.53
CA ASN A 238 -1.37 15.30 12.96
C ASN A 238 -2.36 16.49 13.05
N LEU A 239 -1.89 17.63 13.55
CA LEU A 239 -2.71 18.84 13.71
C LEU A 239 -3.28 19.36 12.39
N ASP A 240 -2.52 19.28 11.31
CA ASP A 240 -2.96 19.79 10.00
C ASP A 240 -4.08 18.92 9.42
N SER A 241 -3.97 17.60 9.52
CA SER A 241 -5.04 16.67 9.15
C SER A 241 -6.28 16.85 10.02
N PHE A 242 -6.11 17.07 11.33
CA PHE A 242 -7.24 17.39 12.23
C PHE A 242 -7.97 18.65 11.78
N ARG A 243 -7.23 19.72 11.47
CA ARG A 243 -7.80 20.99 10.97
C ARG A 243 -8.41 20.84 9.59
N ALA A 244 -7.83 20.03 8.72
CA ALA A 244 -8.40 19.73 7.41
C ALA A 244 -9.78 19.09 7.55
N TYR A 245 -9.94 18.11 8.44
CA TYR A 245 -11.26 17.53 8.71
C TYR A 245 -12.26 18.53 9.30
N GLN A 246 -11.81 19.51 10.09
CA GLN A 246 -12.70 20.59 10.54
C GLN A 246 -13.09 21.53 9.40
N THR A 247 -12.14 21.89 8.55
CA THR A 247 -12.36 22.74 7.37
C THR A 247 -13.34 22.09 6.39
N ASP A 248 -13.22 20.78 6.21
CA ASP A 248 -14.09 19.98 5.33
C ASP A 248 -15.45 19.66 5.96
N GLY A 249 -15.70 20.09 7.21
CA GLY A 249 -16.95 19.83 7.93
C GLY A 249 -17.13 18.37 8.39
N LEU A 250 -16.09 17.54 8.29
CA LEU A 250 -16.10 16.13 8.73
C LEU A 250 -15.91 16.00 10.25
N LEU A 251 -15.24 16.96 10.86
CA LEU A 251 -15.01 17.05 12.30
C LEU A 251 -15.58 18.37 12.82
N ARG A 252 -16.25 18.33 13.97
CA ARG A 252 -16.79 19.53 14.61
C ARG A 252 -15.69 20.58 14.88
N GLY A 253 -15.96 21.82 14.50
CA GLY A 253 -15.02 22.94 14.63
C GLY A 253 -14.68 23.34 16.07
N ASP A 254 -15.50 22.97 17.05
CA ASP A 254 -15.26 23.27 18.46
C ASP A 254 -14.31 22.28 19.15
N LEU A 255 -14.11 21.10 18.57
CA LEU A 255 -13.20 20.08 19.11
C LEU A 255 -11.74 20.54 19.03
N ARG A 256 -10.95 20.15 20.02
CA ARG A 256 -9.57 20.64 20.19
C ARG A 256 -8.57 19.50 20.04
N PHE A 257 -7.54 19.71 19.23
CA PHE A 257 -6.42 18.76 19.13
C PHE A 257 -5.65 18.69 20.47
N ALA A 258 -5.32 17.47 20.91
CA ALA A 258 -4.47 17.23 22.07
C ALA A 258 -3.26 16.36 21.69
N ALA A 259 -2.05 16.88 21.94
CA ALA A 259 -0.81 16.14 21.71
C ALA A 259 -0.49 15.11 22.82
N ASP A 260 -1.09 15.27 24.01
CA ASP A 260 -0.87 14.41 25.18
C ASP A 260 -2.19 13.76 25.58
N LEU A 261 -2.19 12.44 25.66
CA LEU A 261 -3.31 11.61 26.07
C LEU A 261 -3.90 12.03 27.42
N ARG A 262 -3.08 12.47 28.38
CA ARG A 262 -3.52 12.89 29.73
C ARG A 262 -4.37 14.16 29.73
N ARG A 263 -4.23 14.97 28.67
CA ARG A 263 -4.95 16.24 28.50
C ARG A 263 -6.17 16.08 27.61
N ALA A 264 -6.42 14.90 27.06
CA ALA A 264 -7.51 14.62 26.16
C ALA A 264 -8.77 14.12 26.91
N ASP A 265 -9.93 14.37 26.33
CA ASP A 265 -11.22 13.82 26.75
C ASP A 265 -11.58 12.59 25.90
N TRP A 266 -11.06 12.51 24.67
CA TRP A 266 -11.22 11.40 23.73
C TRP A 266 -9.88 10.97 23.14
N ALA A 267 -9.75 9.69 22.78
CA ALA A 267 -8.57 9.17 22.07
C ALA A 267 -8.95 8.31 20.87
N LEU A 268 -8.38 8.61 19.70
CA LEU A 268 -8.35 7.75 18.53
C LEU A 268 -7.05 6.95 18.55
N ILE A 269 -7.14 5.64 18.74
CA ILE A 269 -5.99 4.74 18.84
C ILE A 269 -5.93 3.88 17.58
N ASN A 270 -4.94 4.16 16.72
CA ASN A 270 -4.63 3.32 15.56
C ASN A 270 -3.87 2.06 16.01
N HIS A 271 -4.33 0.90 15.57
CA HIS A 271 -3.78 -0.41 15.93
C HIS A 271 -2.58 -0.76 15.06
N GLN A 272 -1.45 -0.12 15.37
CA GLN A 272 -0.16 -0.36 14.74
C GLN A 272 0.84 -0.86 15.78
N ARG A 273 1.59 -1.90 15.43
CA ARG A 273 2.46 -2.61 16.38
C ARG A 273 3.50 -1.71 17.02
N GLU A 274 4.05 -0.76 16.26
CA GLU A 274 5.07 0.15 16.75
C GLU A 274 4.58 1.15 17.82
N TYR A 275 3.25 1.30 17.98
CA TYR A 275 2.63 2.18 18.97
C TYR A 275 1.54 1.48 19.81
N GLN A 276 1.68 0.17 19.99
CA GLN A 276 0.73 -0.62 20.79
C GLN A 276 0.62 -0.13 22.24
N ASP A 277 1.63 0.58 22.75
CA ASP A 277 1.66 1.16 24.08
C ASP A 277 0.59 2.23 24.29
N ALA A 278 0.14 2.91 23.23
CA ALA A 278 -0.89 3.94 23.31
C ALA A 278 -2.22 3.42 23.87
N GLU A 279 -2.63 2.20 23.48
CA GLU A 279 -3.86 1.59 23.99
C GLU A 279 -3.72 1.21 25.47
N TYR A 280 -2.59 0.62 25.86
CA TYR A 280 -2.31 0.31 27.26
C TYR A 280 -2.27 1.57 28.14
N LYS A 281 -1.77 2.70 27.62
CA LYS A 281 -1.82 3.99 28.33
C LYS A 281 -3.25 4.46 28.54
N VAL A 282 -4.15 4.29 27.56
CA VAL A 282 -5.58 4.58 27.73
C VAL A 282 -6.17 3.74 28.86
N TRP A 283 -5.89 2.44 28.88
CA TRP A 283 -6.42 1.55 29.91
C TRP A 283 -5.87 1.88 31.29
N ALA A 284 -4.58 2.23 31.38
CA ALA A 284 -3.96 2.65 32.63
C ALA A 284 -4.54 3.98 33.15
N LEU A 285 -4.87 4.93 32.27
CA LEU A 285 -5.45 6.22 32.67
C LEU A 285 -6.91 6.13 33.08
N THR A 286 -7.69 5.26 32.44
CA THR A 286 -9.16 5.24 32.58
C THR A 286 -9.66 4.07 33.42
N GLY A 287 -8.86 3.01 33.59
CA GLY A 287 -9.31 1.71 34.08
C GLY A 287 -10.25 0.97 33.12
N ASN A 288 -10.61 1.57 31.98
CA ASN A 288 -11.57 1.04 31.03
C ASN A 288 -10.86 0.45 29.80
N LYS A 289 -11.09 -0.84 29.56
CA LYS A 289 -10.53 -1.57 28.41
C LYS A 289 -11.44 -1.54 27.18
N ARG A 290 -12.69 -1.07 27.33
CA ARG A 290 -13.70 -1.11 26.27
C ARG A 290 -13.70 0.21 25.49
N PRO A 291 -13.43 0.19 24.17
CA PRO A 291 -13.59 1.36 23.33
C PRO A 291 -15.07 1.75 23.21
N ALA A 292 -15.33 3.04 23.02
CA ALA A 292 -16.66 3.58 22.75
C ALA A 292 -17.16 3.23 21.34
N ALA A 293 -16.22 3.03 20.40
CA ALA A 293 -16.45 2.49 19.06
C ALA A 293 -15.11 2.01 18.48
N SER A 294 -15.16 1.07 17.53
CA SER A 294 -13.97 0.62 16.80
C SER A 294 -14.29 0.47 15.32
N LEU A 295 -13.36 0.90 14.47
CA LEU A 295 -13.30 0.48 13.08
C LEU A 295 -12.65 -0.89 13.05
N MET A 296 -13.39 -1.88 12.55
CA MET A 296 -12.90 -3.23 12.35
C MET A 296 -13.11 -3.63 10.89
N PHE A 297 -12.16 -4.37 10.34
CA PHE A 297 -12.28 -4.96 9.01
C PHE A 297 -12.15 -6.48 9.15
N ASP A 298 -13.18 -7.23 8.76
CA ASP A 298 -13.28 -8.69 8.96
C ASP A 298 -12.91 -9.14 10.38
N GLY A 299 -13.34 -8.40 11.41
CA GLY A 299 -13.03 -8.72 12.81
C GLY A 299 -11.61 -8.35 13.27
N VAL A 300 -10.79 -7.72 12.42
CA VAL A 300 -9.49 -7.14 12.80
C VAL A 300 -9.68 -5.68 13.20
N PRO A 301 -9.31 -5.26 14.43
CA PRO A 301 -9.41 -3.87 14.84
C PRO A 301 -8.31 -3.03 14.16
N ILE A 302 -8.75 -1.93 13.54
CA ILE A 302 -7.92 -0.99 12.78
C ILE A 302 -7.73 0.30 13.59
N VAL A 303 -8.83 0.89 14.07
CA VAL A 303 -8.82 2.07 14.93
C VAL A 303 -9.85 1.91 16.04
N SER A 304 -9.53 2.34 17.25
CA SER A 304 -10.46 2.37 18.38
C SER A 304 -10.61 3.79 18.93
N LEU A 305 -11.86 4.18 19.18
CA LEU A 305 -12.22 5.44 19.82
C LEU A 305 -12.50 5.18 21.30
N TYR A 306 -11.81 5.88 22.18
CA TYR A 306 -11.97 5.81 23.63
C TYR A 306 -12.47 7.13 24.20
N ALA A 307 -13.41 7.05 25.15
CA ALA A 307 -13.70 8.15 26.05
C ALA A 307 -12.74 8.06 27.24
N LEU A 308 -11.94 9.10 27.46
CA LEU A 308 -10.95 9.15 28.53
C LEU A 308 -11.50 9.73 29.83
N ARG A 309 -12.56 10.52 29.72
CA ARG A 309 -13.29 11.06 30.86
C ARG A 309 -14.78 10.81 30.65
N PRO A 310 -15.54 10.52 31.71
CA PRO A 310 -16.99 10.45 31.59
C PRO A 310 -17.52 11.80 31.06
N PRO A 311 -18.54 11.80 30.19
CA PRO A 311 -19.23 13.02 29.83
C PRO A 311 -19.71 13.70 31.11
N ARG A 312 -19.38 14.98 31.29
CA ARG A 312 -19.92 15.80 32.37
C ARG A 312 -21.37 16.16 32.09
#